data_AF-A0A0D1JHY3-F1
#
_entry.id   AF-A0A0D1JHY3-F1
#
_cell.length_a   1.000
_cell.length_b   1.000
_cell.length_c   1.000
_cell.angle_alpha   90.00
_cell.angle_beta   90.00
_cell.angle_gamma   90.00
#
_symmetry.space_group_name_H-M   'P 1'
#
loop_
_entity.id
_entity.type
_entity.pdbx_description
1 polymer ?
#
loop_
_entity_poly.entity_id
_entity_poly.type
_entity_poly.pdbx_seq_one_letter_code
_entity_poly.pdbx_strand_id
1 'polypeptide(L)'
;MSHSQEKIALITGASSQGDIGTAICRKLASQGIHIFFTHWNSDAAWIEEFQQEILRMGVRCEAMKIDLSDAHAAFTIHEKISDKLGYPSIMQLIPQVIIMYR
;
A
#
# COMPACT_ATOMS: atom_id res chain seq x y z
N MET A 1 27.15 10.60 -4.46
CA MET A 1 25.83 11.19 -4.17
C MET A 1 24.93 10.08 -3.68
N SER A 2 24.45 10.17 -2.45
CA SER A 2 23.65 9.13 -1.79
C SER A 2 22.35 8.90 -2.57
N HIS A 3 22.26 7.76 -3.23
CA HIS A 3 21.04 7.23 -3.84
C HIS A 3 20.05 6.92 -2.70
N SER A 4 19.30 7.93 -2.24
CA SER A 4 18.21 7.68 -1.30
C SER A 4 17.11 6.98 -2.09
N GLN A 5 17.10 5.65 -2.02
CA GLN A 5 16.06 4.82 -2.63
C GLN A 5 14.71 5.25 -2.04
N GLU A 6 13.80 5.70 -2.90
CA GLU A 6 12.42 6.02 -2.52
C GLU A 6 11.77 4.76 -1.92
N LYS A 7 11.37 4.82 -0.65
CA LYS A 7 10.84 3.66 0.09
C LYS A 7 9.36 3.53 -0.18
N ILE A 8 8.91 2.33 -0.55
CA ILE A 8 7.51 2.02 -0.81
C ILE A 8 7.04 0.89 0.10
N ALA A 9 5.92 1.08 0.78
CA ALA A 9 5.27 0.09 1.62
C ALA A 9 4.00 -0.44 0.94
N LEU A 10 3.86 -1.77 0.90
CA LEU A 10 2.64 -2.46 0.46
C LEU A 10 1.79 -2.82 1.68
N ILE A 11 0.62 -2.21 1.82
CA ILE A 11 -0.30 -2.52 2.92
C ILE A 11 -1.50 -3.24 2.35
N THR A 12 -1.88 -4.37 2.96
CA THR A 12 -3.10 -5.08 2.59
C THR A 12 -4.19 -4.83 3.62
N GLY A 13 -5.45 -4.82 3.17
CA GLY A 13 -6.60 -4.69 4.07
C GLY A 13 -6.76 -3.29 4.67
N ALA A 14 -6.60 -2.24 3.86
CA ALA A 14 -6.97 -0.86 4.23
C ALA A 14 -8.28 -0.49 3.52
N SER A 15 -9.39 -1.05 4.00
CA SER A 15 -10.72 -0.94 3.39
C SER A 15 -11.67 -0.02 4.15
N SER A 16 -11.35 0.32 5.40
CA SER A 16 -12.14 1.20 6.25
C SER A 16 -11.26 2.01 7.22
N GLN A 17 -11.82 3.07 7.80
CA GLN A 17 -11.12 3.92 8.78
C GLN A 17 -10.63 3.15 10.01
N GLY A 18 -11.35 2.09 10.42
CA GLY A 18 -11.03 1.28 11.60
C GLY A 18 -10.00 0.19 11.35
N ASP A 19 -9.59 -0.04 10.10
CA ASP A 19 -8.68 -1.11 9.76
C ASP A 19 -7.24 -0.80 10.23
N ILE A 20 -6.54 -1.85 10.66
CA ILE A 20 -5.14 -1.76 11.06
C ILE A 20 -4.29 -1.27 9.87
N GLY A 21 -4.60 -1.73 8.65
CA GLY A 21 -3.92 -1.29 7.43
C GLY A 21 -3.96 0.23 7.24
N THR A 22 -5.12 0.85 7.49
CA THR A 22 -5.31 2.31 7.41
C THR A 22 -4.41 3.06 8.39
N ALA A 23 -4.33 2.60 9.65
CA ALA A 23 -3.47 3.21 10.66
C ALA A 23 -1.98 3.06 10.30
N ILE A 24 -1.58 1.93 9.73
CA ILE A 24 -0.21 1.67 9.28
C ILE A 24 0.16 2.57 8.10
N CYS A 25 -0.71 2.69 7.10
CA CYS A 25 -0.52 3.61 5.97
C CYS A 25 -0.23 5.04 6.45
N ARG A 26 -1.04 5.57 7.37
CA ARG A 26 -0.81 6.90 7.97
C ARG A 26 0.53 6.99 8.69
N LYS A 27 0.87 5.96 9.48
CA LYS A 27 2.11 5.93 10.24
C LYS A 27 3.33 5.94 9.31
N LEU A 28 3.34 5.11 8.27
CA LEU A 28 4.44 5.02 7.31
C LEU A 28 4.53 6.26 6.43
N ALA A 29 3.39 6.80 5.98
CA ALA A 29 3.35 8.05 5.23
C ALA A 29 3.94 9.23 6.02
N SER A 30 3.66 9.30 7.34
CA SER A 30 4.26 10.31 8.21
C SER A 30 5.79 10.22 8.33
N GLN A 31 6.36 9.07 7.97
CA GLN A 31 7.81 8.84 7.93
C GLN A 31 8.42 9.11 6.54
N GLY A 32 7.64 9.63 5.59
CA GLY A 32 8.08 9.88 4.22
C GLY A 32 8.09 8.64 3.32
N ILE A 33 7.45 7.54 3.75
CA ILE A 33 7.38 6.29 2.98
C ILE A 33 6.18 6.35 2.03
N HIS A 34 6.41 6.03 0.76
CA HIS A 34 5.36 5.91 -0.25
C HIS A 34 4.48 4.71 0.02
N ILE A 35 3.19 4.83 -0.24
CA ILE A 35 2.20 3.85 0.14
C ILE A 35 1.58 3.24 -1.12
N PHE A 36 1.54 1.92 -1.17
CA PHE A 36 0.63 1.18 -2.02
C PHE A 36 -0.27 0.37 -1.11
N PHE A 37 -1.58 0.59 -1.15
CA PHE A 37 -2.49 -0.17 -0.31
C PHE A 37 -3.53 -0.92 -1.12
N THR A 38 -3.93 -2.07 -0.60
CA THR A 38 -5.02 -2.86 -1.18
C THR A 38 -6.25 -2.82 -0.30
N HIS A 39 -7.40 -2.85 -0.96
CA HIS A 39 -8.69 -2.73 -0.30
C HIS A 39 -9.70 -3.68 -0.95
N TRP A 40 -10.67 -4.15 -0.16
CA TRP A 40 -11.73 -5.04 -0.62
C TRP A 40 -13.07 -4.60 -0.04
N ASN A 41 -14.11 -4.66 -0.86
CA ASN A 41 -15.48 -4.29 -0.46
C ASN A 41 -15.59 -2.94 0.30
N SER A 42 -14.81 -1.95 -0.13
CA SER A 42 -14.68 -0.63 0.52
C SER A 42 -15.58 0.41 -0.15
N ASP A 43 -15.95 1.46 0.59
CA ASP A 43 -16.59 2.65 0.04
C ASP A 43 -15.60 3.40 -0.87
N ALA A 44 -15.99 3.67 -2.13
CA ALA A 44 -15.14 4.36 -3.09
C ALA A 44 -14.82 5.80 -2.67
N ALA A 45 -15.79 6.52 -2.07
CA ALA A 45 -15.58 7.89 -1.59
C ALA A 45 -14.55 7.89 -0.46
N TRP A 46 -14.63 6.90 0.44
CA TRP A 46 -13.65 6.74 1.51
C TRP A 46 -12.24 6.44 0.98
N ILE A 47 -12.11 5.59 -0.03
CA ILE A 47 -10.81 5.25 -0.64
C ILE A 47 -10.18 6.49 -1.30
N GLU A 48 -10.97 7.27 -2.04
CA GLU A 48 -10.50 8.52 -2.66
C GLU A 48 -10.05 9.53 -1.61
N GLU A 49 -10.86 9.75 -0.56
CA GLU A 49 -10.52 10.63 0.56
C GLU A 49 -9.23 10.18 1.25
N PHE A 50 -9.10 8.88 1.51
CA PHE A 50 -7.93 8.31 2.16
C PHE A 50 -6.67 8.42 1.29
N GLN A 51 -6.77 8.16 -0.01
CA GLN A 51 -5.63 8.35 -0.92
C GLN A 51 -5.18 9.82 -0.95
N GLN A 52 -6.13 10.77 -1.00
CA GLN A 52 -5.82 12.20 -0.95
C GLN A 52 -5.21 12.61 0.39
N GLU A 53 -5.68 12.04 1.51
CA GLU A 53 -5.08 12.24 2.83
C GLU A 53 -3.60 11.89 2.82
N ILE A 54 -3.25 10.68 2.34
CA ILE A 54 -1.85 10.22 2.28
C ILE A 54 -1.01 11.07 1.31
N LEU A 55 -1.56 11.44 0.15
CA LEU A 55 -0.86 12.32 -0.80
C LEU A 55 -0.52 13.69 -0.18
N ARG A 56 -1.42 14.26 0.64
CA ARG A 56 -1.17 15.53 1.36
C ARG A 56 -0.07 15.43 2.40
N MET A 57 0.31 14.23 2.84
CA MET A 57 1.46 14.01 3.73
C MET A 57 2.81 14.13 3.00
N GLY A 58 2.80 14.40 1.69
CA GLY A 58 4.02 14.59 0.89
C GLY A 58 4.65 13.29 0.38
N VAL A 59 3.89 12.18 0.40
CA VAL A 59 4.31 10.89 -0.14
C VAL A 59 3.45 10.47 -1.32
N ARG A 60 3.94 9.55 -2.16
CA ARG A 60 3.15 8.93 -3.23
C ARG A 60 2.18 7.90 -2.63
N CYS A 61 0.97 7.83 -3.16
CA CYS A 61 -0.05 6.89 -2.72
C CYS A 61 -0.81 6.28 -3.89
N GLU A 62 -0.85 4.96 -3.97
CA GLU A 62 -1.65 4.20 -4.93
C GLU A 62 -2.56 3.22 -4.18
N ALA A 63 -3.77 3.04 -4.70
CA ALA A 63 -4.78 2.14 -4.15
C ALA A 63 -5.15 1.06 -5.17
N MET A 64 -5.35 -0.17 -4.72
CA MET A 64 -5.80 -1.27 -5.57
C MET A 64 -6.94 -2.05 -4.92
N LYS A 65 -8.08 -2.12 -5.61
CA LYS A 65 -9.16 -3.02 -5.22
C LYS A 65 -8.80 -4.45 -5.58
N ILE A 66 -8.72 -5.35 -4.61
CA ILE A 66 -8.43 -6.76 -4.87
C ILE A 66 -9.03 -7.67 -3.80
N ASP A 67 -9.57 -8.81 -4.22
CA ASP A 67 -9.98 -9.87 -3.31
C ASP A 67 -8.75 -10.70 -2.92
N LEU A 68 -8.34 -10.63 -1.67
CA LEU A 68 -7.21 -11.41 -1.17
C LEU A 68 -7.56 -12.90 -0.93
N SER A 69 -8.84 -13.27 -1.09
CA SER A 69 -9.29 -14.67 -1.06
C SER A 69 -8.94 -15.41 -2.35
N ASP A 70 -8.62 -14.68 -3.43
CA ASP A 70 -8.13 -15.25 -4.68
C ASP A 70 -6.66 -15.66 -4.54
N ALA A 71 -6.35 -16.92 -4.88
CA ALA A 71 -4.99 -17.45 -4.86
C ALA A 71 -4.03 -16.69 -5.80
N HIS A 72 -4.54 -16.01 -6.83
CA HIS A 72 -3.76 -15.19 -7.75
C HIS A 72 -3.55 -13.75 -7.29
N ALA A 73 -4.22 -13.31 -6.22
CA ALA A 73 -4.20 -11.92 -5.78
C ALA A 73 -2.78 -11.40 -5.52
N ALA A 74 -1.94 -12.22 -4.89
CA ALA A 74 -0.54 -11.88 -4.61
C ALA A 74 0.26 -11.60 -5.90
N PHE A 75 0.01 -12.37 -6.96
CA PHE A 75 0.68 -12.20 -8.25
C PHE A 75 0.24 -10.90 -8.94
N THR A 76 -1.07 -10.64 -8.97
CA THR A 76 -1.63 -9.40 -9.55
C THR A 76 -1.15 -8.15 -8.82
N ILE A 77 -1.05 -8.20 -7.49
CA ILE A 77 -0.50 -7.09 -6.69
C ILE A 77 0.96 -6.83 -7.06
N HIS A 78 1.76 -7.90 -7.19
CA HIS A 78 3.17 -7.79 -7.54
C HIS A 78 3.38 -7.15 -8.92
N GLU A 79 2.63 -7.55 -9.94
CA GLU A 79 2.67 -6.92 -11.26
C GLU A 79 2.30 -5.44 -11.20
N LYS A 80 1.23 -5.10 -10.47
CA LYS A 80 0.72 -3.73 -10.42
C LYS A 80 1.65 -2.76 -9.70
N ILE A 81 2.31 -3.21 -8.62
CA ILE A 81 3.32 -2.41 -7.92
C ILE A 81 4.52 -2.18 -8.83
N SER A 82 4.96 -3.21 -9.54
CA SER A 82 6.09 -3.13 -10.47
C SER A 82 5.83 -2.11 -11.58
N ASP A 83 4.62 -2.09 -12.13
CA ASP A 83 4.20 -1.15 -13.19
C ASP A 83 4.06 0.31 -12.70
N LYS A 84 3.58 0.50 -11.46
CA LYS A 84 3.18 1.84 -10.96
C LYS A 84 4.27 2.53 -10.16
N LEU A 85 5.06 1.77 -9.41
CA LEU A 85 5.99 2.28 -8.40
C LEU A 85 7.40 1.68 -8.51
N GLY A 86 7.61 0.60 -9.28
CA GLY A 86 8.90 -0.07 -9.47
C GLY A 86 9.03 -1.40 -8.70
N TYR A 87 10.21 -2.05 -8.76
CA TYR A 87 10.40 -3.42 -8.24
C TYR A 87 10.28 -3.52 -6.70
N PRO A 88 9.28 -4.26 -6.18
CA PRO A 88 9.17 -4.54 -4.76
C PRO A 88 10.25 -5.56 -4.36
N SER A 89 11.09 -5.21 -3.39
CA SER A 89 12.33 -5.93 -3.11
C SER A 89 12.29 -7.13 -2.15
N ILE A 90 11.13 -7.65 -1.72
CA ILE A 90 10.98 -8.97 -1.07
C ILE A 90 9.49 -9.33 -0.90
N MET A 91 9.15 -10.59 -1.23
CA MET A 91 7.83 -11.20 -1.07
C MET A 91 7.89 -12.22 0.06
N GLN A 92 7.24 -11.96 1.20
CA GLN A 92 7.00 -12.99 2.20
C GLN A 92 5.56 -12.94 2.71
N LEU A 93 4.88 -14.09 2.59
CA LEU A 93 3.49 -14.30 2.95
C LEU A 93 3.39 -14.52 4.48
N ILE A 94 2.89 -13.52 5.21
CA ILE A 94 2.33 -13.68 6.58
C ILE A 94 1.05 -12.85 6.65
N PRO A 95 0.00 -13.33 7.34
CA PRO A 95 -1.28 -12.64 7.41
C PRO A 95 -1.13 -11.27 8.08
N GLN A 96 -1.66 -10.24 7.41
CA GLN A 96 -2.03 -8.91 7.88
C GLN A 96 -1.11 -7.71 7.57
N VAL A 97 0.23 -7.81 7.43
CA VAL A 97 1.06 -6.63 7.10
C VAL A 97 2.39 -7.05 6.44
N ILE A 98 2.68 -6.56 5.24
CA ILE A 98 4.02 -6.70 4.63
C ILE A 98 4.71 -5.34 4.62
N ILE A 99 5.60 -5.08 5.57
CA ILE A 99 6.48 -3.92 5.47
C ILE A 99 7.70 -4.34 4.65
N MET A 100 7.73 -3.88 3.41
CA MET A 100 8.86 -4.12 2.51
C MET A 100 9.98 -3.12 2.80
N TYR A 101 11.12 -3.62 3.28
CA TYR A 101 12.34 -2.85 3.49
C TYR A 101 13.38 -3.23 2.43
N ARG A 102 14.04 -2.23 1.85
CA ARG A 102 15.42 -2.34 1.38
C ARG A 102 16.25 -1.26 2.06
#